data_AF-H6RDR1-F1
#
_entry.id   AF-H6RDR1-F1
#
_cell.length_a   1.000
_cell.length_b   1.000
_cell.length_c   1.000
_cell.angle_alpha   90.00
_cell.angle_beta   90.00
_cell.angle_gamma   90.00
#
_symmetry.space_group_name_H-M   'P 1'
#
loop_
_entity.id
_entity.type
_entity.pdbx_description
1 polymer ?
#
loop_
_entity_poly.entity_id
_entity_poly.type
_entity_poly.pdbx_seq_one_letter_code
_entity_poly.pdbx_strand_id
1 'polypeptide(L)'
;MFKESKLNKGEQIICVVEVYYQNFNKSAKFDQYKGVLIITEQRVAFYAKSSLINKEIYKSMPLRQISSIEYTGGWFSKKMKLVTNNDQIDFSFLDGKHVIQEFQKTLESKREEVMNSTNSESAAVNIVESIPDQIKKLAELKDLGILTADEFDLKKQHLLDKM
;
A
#
# COMPACT_ATOMS: atom_id res chain seq x y z
N MET A 1 17.23 13.06 4.06
CA MET A 1 17.02 11.61 3.89
C MET A 1 15.70 11.24 4.54
N PHE A 2 14.84 10.49 3.85
CA PHE A 2 13.64 9.90 4.44
C PHE A 2 14.09 8.97 5.58
N LYS A 3 13.56 9.15 6.79
CA LYS A 3 14.00 8.44 7.99
C LYS A 3 13.00 7.34 8.36
N GLU A 4 13.47 6.31 9.06
CA GLU A 4 12.64 5.25 9.65
C GLU A 4 11.46 5.80 10.47
N SER A 5 11.61 6.98 11.07
CA SER A 5 10.54 7.68 11.80
C SER A 5 9.32 8.05 10.95
N LYS A 6 9.38 7.91 9.63
CA LYS A 6 8.26 8.17 8.70
C LYS A 6 7.62 6.86 8.20
N LEU A 7 8.20 5.70 8.51
CA LEU A 7 7.63 4.39 8.21
C LEU A 7 6.66 3.96 9.32
N ASN A 8 5.58 3.30 8.91
CA ASN A 8 4.72 2.59 9.85
C ASN A 8 5.47 1.38 10.43
N LYS A 9 5.05 0.88 11.60
CA LYS A 9 5.68 -0.29 12.22
C LYS A 9 5.59 -1.50 11.27
N GLY A 10 6.74 -2.05 10.90
CA GLY A 10 6.85 -3.19 9.98
C GLY A 10 6.71 -2.85 8.50
N GLU A 11 6.55 -1.57 8.13
CA GLU A 11 6.49 -1.14 6.72
C GLU A 11 7.90 -1.13 6.11
N GLN A 12 8.06 -1.82 4.98
CA GLN A 12 9.34 -1.88 4.27
C GLN A 12 9.36 -0.98 3.04
N ILE A 13 10.54 -0.40 2.78
CA ILE A 13 10.82 0.35 1.55
C ILE A 13 11.18 -0.65 0.45
N ILE A 14 10.50 -0.55 -0.69
CA ILE A 14 10.72 -1.41 -1.86
C ILE A 14 11.60 -0.69 -2.89
N CYS A 15 11.30 0.58 -3.16
CA CYS A 15 11.99 1.33 -4.20
C CYS A 15 12.05 2.82 -3.82
N VAL A 16 13.14 3.49 -4.22
CA VAL A 16 13.35 4.92 -4.00
C VAL A 16 13.97 5.53 -5.25
N VAL A 17 13.43 6.65 -5.72
CA VAL A 17 13.94 7.40 -6.88
C VAL A 17 13.95 8.90 -6.61
N GLU A 18 14.89 9.63 -7.22
CA GLU A 18 14.89 11.09 -7.13
C GLU A 18 13.90 11.69 -8.13
N VAL A 19 13.04 12.58 -7.64
CA VAL A 19 12.06 13.27 -8.47
C VAL A 19 11.93 14.73 -8.08
N TYR A 20 11.37 15.51 -9.00
CA TYR A 20 10.77 16.79 -8.70
C TYR A 20 9.26 16.65 -8.57
N TYR A 21 8.73 17.05 -7.41
CA TYR A 21 7.29 17.25 -7.20
C TYR A 21 6.90 18.65 -7.67
N GLN A 22 5.82 18.75 -8.45
CA GLN A 22 5.23 20.03 -8.86
C GLN A 22 3.83 20.16 -8.23
N ASN A 23 3.62 21.20 -7.42
CA ASN A 23 2.31 21.49 -6.86
C ASN A 23 1.48 22.31 -7.87
N PHE A 24 0.39 21.73 -8.41
CA PHE A 24 -0.58 22.47 -9.21
C PHE A 24 -1.54 23.25 -8.31
N ASN A 25 -1.04 24.30 -7.65
CA ASN A 25 -1.93 25.28 -7.06
C ASN A 25 -2.26 26.36 -8.11
N LYS A 26 -3.54 26.74 -8.20
CA LYS A 26 -4.11 27.70 -9.17
C LYS A 26 -3.47 29.10 -9.18
N SER A 27 -2.49 29.36 -8.31
CA SER A 27 -1.80 30.64 -8.17
C SER A 27 -0.37 30.56 -8.68
N ALA A 28 -0.19 30.56 -10.01
CA ALA A 28 0.93 31.04 -10.85
C ALA A 28 2.43 30.90 -10.43
N LYS A 29 2.78 30.38 -9.25
CA LYS A 29 4.17 30.07 -8.84
C LYS A 29 4.38 28.56 -8.93
N PHE A 30 5.28 28.18 -9.84
CA PHE A 30 5.77 26.81 -9.95
C PHE A 30 6.64 26.48 -8.74
N ASP A 31 5.99 26.04 -7.67
CA ASP A 31 6.65 25.49 -6.50
C ASP A 31 7.10 24.05 -6.84
N GLN A 32 8.32 23.93 -7.35
CA GLN A 32 8.96 22.65 -7.68
C GLN A 32 9.94 22.26 -6.56
N TYR A 33 9.78 21.04 -6.05
CA TYR A 33 10.58 20.54 -4.94
C TYR A 33 11.34 19.28 -5.35
N LYS A 34 12.68 19.33 -5.28
CA LYS A 34 13.51 18.14 -5.42
C LYS A 34 13.38 17.29 -4.16
N GLY A 35 13.08 16.01 -4.32
CA GLY A 35 12.95 15.06 -3.23
C GLY A 35 13.07 13.63 -3.71
N VAL A 36 12.63 12.72 -2.86
CA VAL A 36 12.56 11.29 -3.16
C VAL A 36 11.11 10.84 -3.25
N LEU A 37 10.83 9.98 -4.22
CA LEU A 37 9.59 9.21 -4.32
C LEU A 37 9.88 7.78 -3.90
N ILE A 38 9.07 7.27 -3.00
CA ILE A 38 9.30 6.03 -2.27
C ILE A 38 8.10 5.14 -2.47
N ILE A 39 8.34 3.89 -2.84
CA ILE A 39 7.31 2.83 -2.83
C ILE A 39 7.55 1.98 -1.59
N THR A 40 6.51 1.77 -0.81
CA THR A 40 6.46 0.79 0.27
C THR A 40 5.43 -0.29 -0.04
N GLU A 41 5.30 -1.28 0.84
CA GLU A 41 4.27 -2.32 0.74
C GLU A 41 2.83 -1.75 0.79
N GLN A 42 2.64 -0.52 1.29
CA GLN A 42 1.32 0.04 1.59
C GLN A 42 1.00 1.31 0.80
N ARG A 43 2.01 2.09 0.40
CA ARG A 43 1.82 3.44 -0.15
C ARG A 43 2.97 3.88 -1.05
N VAL A 44 2.70 4.93 -1.81
CA VAL A 44 3.72 5.80 -2.38
C VAL A 44 3.87 7.03 -1.52
N ALA A 45 5.10 7.40 -1.18
CA ALA A 45 5.39 8.60 -0.41
C ALA A 45 6.41 9.50 -1.12
N PHE A 46 6.13 10.80 -1.19
CA PHE A 46 7.11 11.80 -1.59
C PHE A 46 7.62 12.55 -0.36
N TYR A 47 8.93 12.74 -0.31
CA TYR A 47 9.60 13.48 0.75
C TYR A 47 10.64 14.43 0.19
N ALA A 48 10.53 15.71 0.55
CA ALA A 48 11.55 16.72 0.31
C ALA A 48 11.80 17.53 1.59
N LYS A 49 13.07 17.84 1.85
CA LYS A 49 13.46 18.77 2.90
C LYS A 49 14.41 19.80 2.30
N SER A 50 14.00 21.06 2.31
CA SER A 50 14.86 22.17 1.90
C SER A 50 15.45 22.82 3.15
N SER A 51 16.76 22.64 3.35
CA SER A 51 17.50 23.29 4.45
C SER A 51 17.54 24.81 4.32
N LEU A 52 17.44 25.35 3.10
CA LEU A 52 17.50 26.78 2.82
C LEU A 52 16.24 27.54 3.28
N ILE A 53 15.08 26.88 3.29
CA ILE A 53 13.77 27.52 3.58
C ILE A 53 13.12 26.88 4.82
N ASN A 54 13.83 25.98 5.52
CA ASN A 54 13.32 25.16 6.62
C ASN A 54 11.94 24.52 6.33
N LYS A 55 11.71 24.13 5.07
CA LYS A 55 10.43 23.59 4.59
C LYS A 55 10.57 22.09 4.41
N GLU A 56 9.73 21.34 5.12
CA GLU A 56 9.56 19.89 4.93
C GLU A 56 8.26 19.65 4.15
N ILE A 57 8.35 18.85 3.09
CA ILE A 57 7.21 18.47 2.26
C ILE A 57 7.12 16.96 2.32
N TYR A 58 5.93 16.52 2.72
CA TYR A 58 5.60 15.11 2.80
C TYR A 58 4.23 14.90 2.16
N LYS A 59 4.18 13.97 1.21
CA LYS A 59 2.94 13.50 0.59
C LYS A 59 2.92 11.98 0.66
N SER A 60 1.77 11.41 0.97
CA SER A 60 1.59 9.97 1.13
C SER A 60 0.29 9.58 0.46
N MET A 61 0.34 8.59 -0.41
CA MET A 61 -0.77 8.09 -1.21
C MET A 61 -0.85 6.57 -1.01
N PRO A 62 -1.82 6.06 -0.24
CA PRO A 62 -2.06 4.62 -0.12
C PRO A 62 -2.20 3.98 -1.50
N LEU A 63 -1.56 2.82 -1.72
CA LEU A 63 -1.58 2.14 -3.02
C LEU A 63 -3.01 1.88 -3.51
N ARG A 64 -3.91 1.52 -2.59
CA ARG A 64 -5.34 1.29 -2.85
C ARG A 64 -6.10 2.52 -3.35
N GLN A 65 -5.63 3.73 -3.03
CA GLN A 65 -6.28 4.98 -3.44
C GLN A 65 -5.81 5.48 -4.80
N ILE A 66 -4.72 4.91 -5.34
CA ILE A 66 -4.21 5.27 -6.66
C ILE A 66 -5.14 4.63 -7.70
N SER A 67 -5.87 5.45 -8.44
CA SER A 67 -6.80 5.00 -9.49
C SER A 67 -6.10 4.84 -10.84
N SER A 68 -5.09 5.65 -11.12
CA SER A 68 -4.32 5.63 -12.37
C SER A 68 -2.86 6.02 -12.15
N ILE A 69 -1.98 5.37 -12.93
CA ILE A 69 -0.54 5.65 -13.01
C ILE A 69 -0.25 5.95 -14.48
N GLU A 70 0.02 7.21 -14.81
CA GLU A 70 0.30 7.64 -16.19
C GLU A 70 1.77 7.99 -16.34
N TYR A 71 2.40 7.52 -17.41
CA TYR A 71 3.74 7.95 -17.80
C TYR A 71 3.69 8.73 -19.13
N THR A 72 4.23 9.95 -19.10
CA THR A 72 4.42 10.78 -20.29
C THR A 72 5.92 10.96 -20.52
N GLY A 73 6.42 10.25 -21.54
CA GLY A 73 7.82 10.27 -21.96
C GLY A 73 7.99 10.85 -23.37
N GLY A 74 8.87 11.83 -23.51
CA GLY A 74 9.34 12.38 -24.79
C GLY A 74 10.84 12.72 -24.74
N TRP A 75 11.38 13.40 -25.76
CA TRP A 75 12.79 13.85 -25.76
C TRP A 75 13.10 14.72 -24.53
N PHE A 76 12.15 15.57 -24.12
CA PHE A 76 12.36 16.59 -23.07
C PHE A 76 11.57 16.39 -21.77
N SER A 77 10.59 15.48 -21.74
CA SER A 77 9.74 15.27 -20.56
C SER A 77 9.78 13.82 -20.10
N LYS A 78 10.01 13.63 -18.81
CA LYS A 78 10.01 12.34 -18.10
C LYS A 78 9.08 12.48 -16.89
N LYS A 79 7.77 12.44 -17.13
CA LYS A 79 6.77 12.70 -16.09
C LYS A 79 5.98 11.44 -15.78
N MET A 80 5.75 11.19 -14.49
CA MET A 80 4.74 10.25 -14.02
C MET A 80 3.68 11.01 -13.26
N LYS A 81 2.42 10.70 -13.54
CA LYS A 81 1.27 11.26 -12.84
C LYS A 81 0.59 10.16 -12.05
N LEU A 82 0.37 10.42 -10.77
CA LEU A 82 -0.45 9.57 -9.91
C LEU A 82 -1.79 10.24 -9.70
N VAL A 83 -2.87 9.54 -10.05
CA VAL A 83 -4.25 10.00 -9.87
C VAL A 83 -4.86 9.23 -8.71
N THR A 84 -5.56 9.94 -7.85
CA THR A 84 -6.41 9.40 -6.78
C THR A 84 -7.80 10.02 -6.88
N ASN A 85 -8.74 9.56 -6.07
CA ASN A 85 -10.10 10.12 -6.07
C ASN A 85 -10.15 11.62 -5.76
N ASN A 86 -9.18 12.14 -5.00
CA ASN A 86 -9.21 13.50 -4.47
C ASN A 86 -8.04 14.38 -4.93
N ASP A 87 -7.05 13.81 -5.62
CA ASP A 87 -5.81 14.52 -5.96
C ASP A 87 -5.15 13.92 -7.20
N GLN A 88 -4.42 14.76 -7.92
CA GLN A 88 -3.56 14.39 -9.05
C GLN A 88 -2.18 15.01 -8.83
N ILE A 89 -1.14 14.18 -8.86
CA ILE A 89 0.22 14.64 -8.60
C ILE A 89 1.14 14.24 -9.75
N ASP A 90 1.86 15.23 -10.30
CA ASP A 90 2.91 15.02 -11.29
C ASP A 90 4.30 15.00 -10.64
N PHE A 91 5.09 14.01 -11.03
CA PHE A 91 6.49 13.85 -10.67
C PHE A 91 7.35 13.88 -11.92
N SER A 92 8.38 14.73 -11.93
CA SER A 92 9.38 14.76 -13.01
C SER A 92 10.63 14.01 -12.57
N PHE A 93 11.04 12.99 -13.33
CA PHE A 93 12.15 12.11 -12.99
C PHE A 93 13.47 12.69 -13.45
N LEU A 94 14.50 12.54 -12.62
CA LEU A 94 15.87 12.90 -12.96
C LEU A 94 16.59 11.76 -13.70
N ASP A 95 16.18 10.53 -13.43
CA ASP A 95 16.83 9.31 -13.91
C ASP A 95 16.58 8.98 -15.39
N GLY A 96 17.29 7.98 -15.88
CA GLY A 96 17.12 7.41 -17.22
C GLY A 96 15.79 6.66 -17.37
N LYS A 97 15.33 6.48 -18.62
CA LYS A 97 14.06 5.81 -18.94
C LYS A 97 13.91 4.43 -18.28
N HIS A 98 15.00 3.67 -18.15
CA HIS A 98 14.98 2.33 -17.54
C HIS A 98 14.54 2.37 -16.07
N VAL A 99 15.09 3.30 -15.27
CA VAL A 99 14.72 3.47 -13.85
C VAL A 99 13.24 3.82 -13.71
N ILE A 100 12.74 4.68 -14.60
CA ILE A 100 11.34 5.10 -14.58
C ILE A 100 10.41 3.92 -14.88
N GLN A 101 10.77 3.10 -15.88
CA GLN A 101 10.00 1.91 -16.25
C GLN A 101 10.01 0.86 -15.13
N GLU A 102 11.15 0.64 -14.48
CA GLU A 102 11.26 -0.26 -13.34
C GLU A 102 10.44 0.24 -12.15
N PHE A 103 10.53 1.53 -11.85
CA PHE A 103 9.73 2.17 -10.82
C PHE A 103 8.23 2.04 -11.11
N GLN A 104 7.80 2.34 -12.33
CA GLN A 104 6.40 2.19 -12.77
C GLN A 104 5.93 0.74 -12.62
N LYS A 105 6.71 -0.22 -13.11
CA LYS A 105 6.38 -1.65 -13.02
C LYS A 105 6.25 -2.11 -11.57
N THR A 106 7.16 -1.67 -10.71
CA THR A 106 7.12 -1.97 -9.27
C THR A 106 5.87 -1.40 -8.62
N LEU A 107 5.51 -0.16 -8.96
CA LEU A 107 4.33 0.51 -8.43
C LEU A 107 3.03 -0.18 -8.87
N GLU A 108 2.91 -0.49 -10.16
CA GLU A 108 1.77 -1.25 -10.73
C GLU A 108 1.62 -2.59 -10.01
N SER A 109 2.69 -3.37 -9.91
CA SER A 109 2.68 -4.69 -9.27
C SER A 109 2.24 -4.62 -7.80
N LYS A 110 2.75 -3.65 -7.04
CA LYS A 110 2.36 -3.48 -5.62
C LYS A 110 0.93 -2.97 -5.46
N ARG A 111 0.48 -2.11 -6.37
CA ARG A 111 -0.92 -1.66 -6.40
C ARG A 111 -1.87 -2.82 -6.67
N GLU A 112 -1.55 -3.66 -7.66
CA GLU A 112 -2.33 -4.86 -7.99
C GLU A 112 -2.36 -5.85 -6.83
N GLU A 113 -1.23 -6.11 -6.18
CA GLU A 113 -1.14 -6.95 -4.99
C GLU A 113 -2.10 -6.45 -3.90
N VAL A 114 -2.03 -5.17 -3.53
CA VAL A 114 -2.90 -4.58 -2.50
C VAL A 114 -4.38 -4.61 -2.88
N MET A 115 -4.71 -4.48 -4.17
CA MET A 115 -6.09 -4.60 -4.66
C MET A 115 -6.58 -6.06 -4.59
N ASN A 116 -5.76 -7.01 -5.01
CA ASN A 116 -6.08 -8.44 -5.06
C ASN A 116 -6.08 -9.10 -3.67
N SER A 117 -5.29 -8.62 -2.72
CA SER A 117 -5.33 -9.07 -1.32
C SER A 117 -6.69 -8.80 -0.68
N THR A 118 -7.39 -7.74 -1.06
CA THR A 118 -8.77 -7.46 -0.60
C THR A 118 -9.82 -8.37 -1.23
N ASN A 119 -9.62 -8.80 -2.49
CA ASN A 119 -10.45 -9.84 -3.10
C ASN A 119 -10.11 -11.26 -2.61
N SER A 120 -8.96 -11.40 -1.93
CA SER A 120 -8.48 -12.65 -1.35
C SER A 120 -8.68 -12.73 0.17
N GLU A 121 -9.36 -11.75 0.80
CA GLU A 121 -9.94 -11.95 2.14
C GLU A 121 -11.21 -12.83 2.11
N SER A 122 -11.57 -13.37 0.92
CA SER A 122 -12.40 -14.57 0.76
C SER A 122 -11.65 -15.77 0.18
N ALA A 123 -10.31 -15.74 0.20
CA ALA A 123 -9.49 -16.93 0.03
C ALA A 123 -8.98 -17.32 1.42
N ALA A 124 -9.62 -18.36 1.97
CA ALA A 124 -9.19 -19.05 3.17
C ALA A 124 -7.65 -19.09 3.25
N VAL A 125 -7.12 -18.49 4.32
CA VAL A 125 -5.86 -18.97 4.87
C VAL A 125 -6.15 -20.42 5.24
N ASN A 126 -5.81 -21.36 4.35
CA ASN A 126 -5.62 -22.76 4.70
C ASN A 126 -4.38 -22.83 5.59
N ILE A 127 -4.47 -22.25 6.79
CA ILE A 127 -3.92 -22.93 7.95
C ILE A 127 -4.72 -24.21 7.96
N VAL A 128 -4.09 -25.36 7.81
CA VAL A 128 -4.73 -26.62 8.18
C VAL A 128 -4.95 -26.49 9.68
N GLU A 129 -6.06 -25.87 10.04
CA GLU A 129 -6.43 -25.58 11.42
C GLU A 129 -6.62 -26.93 12.08
N SER A 130 -5.80 -27.21 13.09
CA SER A 130 -5.86 -28.48 13.77
C SER A 130 -7.26 -28.66 14.35
N ILE A 131 -7.78 -29.89 14.34
CA ILE A 131 -9.09 -30.19 14.94
C ILE A 131 -9.23 -29.61 16.37
N PRO A 132 -8.19 -29.64 17.23
CA PRO A 132 -8.20 -28.94 18.51
C PRO A 132 -8.48 -27.42 18.42
N ASP A 133 -7.93 -26.73 17.44
CA ASP A 133 -8.14 -25.28 17.26
C ASP A 133 -9.57 -24.98 16.80
N GLN A 134 -10.15 -25.83 15.95
CA GLN A 134 -11.55 -25.71 15.53
C GLN A 134 -12.52 -25.94 16.69
N ILE A 135 -12.22 -26.90 17.58
CA ILE A 135 -13.01 -27.15 18.80
C ILE A 135 -12.93 -25.96 19.77
N LYS A 136 -11.77 -25.31 19.89
CA LYS A 136 -11.60 -24.13 20.73
C LYS A 136 -12.49 -22.96 20.26
N LYS A 137 -12.53 -22.69 18.96
CA LYS A 137 -13.43 -21.67 18.39
C LYS A 137 -14.90 -21.99 18.59
N LEU A 138 -15.30 -23.27 18.45
CA LEU A 138 -16.67 -23.68 18.73
C LEU A 138 -17.06 -23.39 20.19
N ALA A 139 -16.14 -23.56 21.14
CA ALA A 139 -16.39 -23.26 22.54
C ALA A 139 -16.58 -21.75 22.76
N GLU A 140 -15.74 -20.92 22.13
CA GLU A 140 -15.88 -19.46 22.17
C GLU A 140 -17.24 -19.00 21.61
N LEU A 141 -17.72 -19.61 20.52
CA LEU A 141 -19.03 -19.30 19.95
C LEU A 141 -20.19 -19.73 20.86
N LYS A 142 -20.06 -20.84 21.58
CA LYS A 142 -21.03 -21.25 22.60
C LYS A 142 -21.06 -20.27 23.78
N ASP A 143 -19.88 -19.86 24.26
CA ASP A 143 -19.76 -18.94 25.40
C ASP A 143 -20.31 -17.54 25.06
N LEU A 144 -20.22 -17.14 23.78
CA LEU A 144 -20.84 -15.93 23.26
C LEU A 144 -22.37 -16.06 23.06
N GLY A 145 -22.96 -17.23 23.32
CA GLY A 145 -24.38 -17.51 23.12
C GLY A 145 -24.80 -17.58 21.65
N ILE A 146 -23.84 -17.70 20.72
CA ILE A 146 -24.09 -17.82 19.28
C ILE A 146 -24.50 -19.25 18.93
N LEU A 147 -23.98 -20.24 19.67
CA LEU A 147 -24.36 -21.65 19.56
C LEU A 147 -25.06 -22.11 20.83
N THR A 148 -26.08 -22.94 20.67
CA THR A 148 -26.67 -23.68 21.79
C THR A 148 -25.74 -24.83 22.23
N ALA A 149 -25.96 -25.36 23.44
CA ALA A 149 -25.16 -26.48 23.95
C ALA A 149 -25.25 -27.72 23.04
N ASP A 150 -26.45 -28.03 22.56
CA ASP A 150 -26.69 -29.19 21.69
C ASP A 150 -26.02 -29.04 20.32
N GLU A 151 -26.05 -27.84 19.73
CA GLU A 151 -25.38 -27.56 18.45
C GLU A 151 -23.86 -27.61 18.57
N PHE A 152 -23.32 -27.15 19.71
CA PHE A 152 -21.90 -27.26 20.00
C PHE A 152 -21.46 -28.73 20.12
N ASP A 153 -22.19 -29.56 20.86
CA ASP A 153 -21.82 -30.95 21.10
C ASP A 153 -21.88 -31.79 19.81
N LEU A 154 -22.89 -31.57 18.97
CA LEU A 154 -22.99 -32.22 17.65
C LEU A 154 -21.82 -31.86 16.72
N LYS A 155 -21.45 -30.57 16.66
CA LYS A 155 -20.34 -30.11 15.81
C LYS A 155 -18.98 -30.56 16.35
N LYS A 156 -18.82 -30.60 17.67
CA LYS A 156 -17.61 -31.10 18.33
C LYS A 156 -17.40 -32.59 18.07
N GLN A 157 -18.44 -33.42 18.19
CA GLN A 157 -18.35 -34.84 17.86
C GLN A 157 -17.93 -35.07 16.41
N HIS A 158 -18.58 -34.38 15.48
CA HIS A 158 -18.24 -34.49 14.06
C HIS A 158 -16.81 -34.04 13.72
N LEU A 159 -16.22 -33.13 14.50
CA LEU A 159 -14.81 -32.77 14.37
C LEU A 159 -13.86 -33.81 14.97
N LEU A 160 -14.24 -34.41 16.11
CA LEU A 160 -13.45 -35.48 16.74
C LEU A 160 -13.44 -36.77 15.91
N ASP A 161 -14.53 -37.06 15.18
CA ASP A 161 -14.59 -38.21 14.26
C ASP A 161 -13.66 -38.07 13.05
N LYS A 162 -13.16 -36.86 12.78
CA LYS A 162 -12.22 -36.55 11.70
C LYS A 162 -10.76 -36.52 12.14
N MET A 163 -10.50 -36.75 13.43
CA MET A 163 -9.18 -36.81 14.05
C MET A 163 -8.56 -38.20 13.90
#